data_AF-Q10WS9-F1
#
_entry.id   AF-Q10WS9-F1
#
_cell.length_a   1.000
_cell.length_b   1.000
_cell.length_c   1.000
_cell.angle_alpha   90.00
_cell.angle_beta   90.00
_cell.angle_gamma   90.00
#
_symmetry.space_group_name_H-M   'P 1'
#
loop_
_entity.id
_entity.type
_entity.pdbx_description
1 polymer ?
#
loop_
_entity_poly.entity_id
_entity_poly.type
_entity_poly.pdbx_seq_one_letter_code
_entity_poly.pdbx_strand_id
1 'polypeptide(L)' 'MVESNLWIPIGVVVVGFVAAVTIGSIAWYNSKRPPGWENTQRPDYIPQFSDKDKNTEANSE' A
#
# COMPACT_ATOMS: atom_id res chain seq x y z
N MET A 1 -9.96 -7.17 -42.08
CA MET A 1 -9.51 -5.93 -41.41
C MET A 1 -10.07 -5.78 -39.98
N VAL A 2 -10.40 -6.86 -39.27
CA VAL A 2 -10.94 -6.81 -37.88
C VAL A 2 -9.94 -7.33 -36.84
N GLU A 3 -8.91 -8.05 -37.27
CA GLU A 3 -7.96 -8.74 -36.38
C GLU A 3 -7.00 -7.80 -35.64
N SER A 4 -6.65 -6.64 -36.22
CA SER A 4 -5.69 -5.70 -35.63
C SER A 4 -6.27 -4.90 -34.46
N ASN A 5 -7.59 -4.72 -34.38
CA ASN A 5 -8.25 -3.89 -33.37
C ASN A 5 -8.65 -4.65 -32.10
N LEU A 6 -8.51 -5.98 -32.07
CA LEU A 6 -8.83 -6.80 -30.90
C LEU A 6 -7.80 -6.65 -29.78
N TRP A 7 -6.61 -6.16 -30.10
CA TRP A 7 -5.54 -5.89 -29.12
C TRP A 7 -5.90 -4.77 -28.15
N ILE A 8 -6.69 -3.78 -28.59
CA ILE A 8 -7.14 -2.66 -27.74
C ILE A 8 -8.05 -3.16 -26.60
N PRO A 9 -9.17 -3.86 -26.85
CA PRO A 9 -10.03 -4.35 -25.77
C PRO A 9 -9.33 -5.41 -24.91
N ILE A 10 -8.51 -6.29 -25.50
CA ILE A 10 -7.71 -7.27 -24.73
C ILE A 10 -6.74 -6.55 -23.79
N GLY A 11 -6.03 -5.53 -24.28
CA GLY A 11 -5.11 -4.73 -23.47
C GLY A 11 -5.81 -4.06 -22.29
N VAL A 12 -6.98 -3.47 -22.51
CA VAL A 12 -7.79 -2.85 -21.43
C VAL A 12 -8.19 -3.88 -20.37
N VAL A 13 -8.62 -5.07 -20.77
CA VAL A 13 -8.99 -6.15 -19.83
C VAL A 13 -7.79 -6.61 -19.01
N VAL A 14 -6.64 -6.81 -19.63
CA VAL A 14 -5.42 -7.24 -18.92
C VAL A 14 -4.97 -6.16 -17.92
N VAL A 15 -4.90 -4.90 -18.35
CA VAL A 15 -4.48 -3.79 -17.47
C VAL A 15 -5.49 -3.59 -16.33
N GLY A 16 -6.78 -3.63 -16.63
CA GLY A 16 -7.84 -3.52 -15.62
C GLY A 16 -7.80 -4.68 -14.61
N PHE A 17 -7.55 -5.91 -15.06
CA PHE A 17 -7.40 -7.07 -14.19
C PHE A 17 -6.18 -6.95 -13.28
N VAL A 18 -5.02 -6.55 -13.82
CA VAL A 18 -3.80 -6.33 -13.03
C VAL A 18 -4.03 -5.25 -11.96
N ALA A 19 -4.69 -4.15 -12.33
CA ALA A 19 -5.04 -3.09 -11.39
C ALA A 19 -6.00 -3.59 -10.29
N ALA A 20 -7.01 -4.38 -10.65
CA ALA A 20 -7.95 -4.94 -9.68
C ALA A 20 -7.27 -5.91 -8.71
N VAL A 21 -6.39 -6.80 -9.21
CA VAL A 21 -5.66 -7.78 -8.38
C VAL A 21 -4.66 -7.08 -7.46
N THR A 22 -3.95 -6.06 -7.94
CA THR A 22 -3.00 -5.30 -7.11
C THR A 22 -3.70 -4.52 -6.01
N ILE A 23 -4.76 -3.77 -6.33
CA ILE A 23 -5.55 -3.04 -5.33
C ILE A 23 -6.23 -4.01 -4.34
N GLY A 24 -6.82 -5.10 -4.83
CA GLY A 24 -7.45 -6.11 -3.99
C GLY A 24 -6.44 -6.80 -3.05
N SER A 25 -5.22 -7.06 -3.53
CA SER A 25 -4.14 -7.64 -2.71
C SER A 25 -3.69 -6.67 -1.62
N ILE A 26 -3.42 -5.41 -1.95
CA ILE A 26 -3.04 -4.38 -0.97
C ILE A 26 -4.16 -4.16 0.05
N ALA A 27 -5.41 -4.07 -0.40
CA ALA A 27 -6.57 -3.93 0.47
C ALA A 27 -6.74 -5.14 1.38
N TRP A 28 -6.49 -6.36 0.90
CA TRP A 28 -6.53 -7.57 1.73
C TRP A 28 -5.44 -7.57 2.81
N TYR A 29 -4.20 -7.22 2.45
CA TYR A 29 -3.09 -7.09 3.41
C TYR A 29 -3.33 -5.98 4.45
N ASN A 30 -3.97 -4.86 4.07
CA ASN A 30 -4.32 -3.79 5.01
C ASN A 30 -5.55 -4.10 5.86
N SER A 31 -6.54 -4.81 5.30
CA SER A 31 -7.81 -5.09 5.98
C SER A 31 -7.73 -6.26 6.95
N LYS A 32 -6.66 -7.07 6.92
CA LYS A 32 -6.44 -8.15 7.89
C LYS A 32 -4.97 -8.22 8.28
N ARG A 33 -4.66 -7.70 9.48
CA ARG A 33 -3.55 -8.27 10.24
C ARG A 33 -3.95 -9.72 10.54
N PRO A 34 -3.23 -10.74 10.07
CA PRO A 34 -3.60 -12.11 10.39
C PRO A 34 -3.61 -12.28 11.91
N PRO A 35 -4.63 -12.95 12.49
CA PRO A 35 -4.69 -13.18 13.93
C PRO A 35 -3.40 -13.88 14.38
N GLY A 36 -2.63 -13.21 15.24
CA GLY A 36 -1.29 -13.65 15.66
C GLY A 36 -0.14 -12.68 15.31
N TRP A 37 -0.39 -11.64 14.50
CA TRP A 37 0.57 -10.56 14.24
C TRP A 37 0.60 -9.45 15.31
N GLU A 38 -0.34 -9.44 16.26
CA GLU A 38 -0.31 -8.52 17.41
C GLU A 38 0.89 -8.73 18.36
N ASN A 39 1.48 -9.94 18.38
CA ASN A 39 2.61 -10.30 19.26
C ASN A 39 3.94 -10.46 18.50
N THR A 40 3.99 -10.11 17.21
CA THR A 40 5.26 -10.08 16.49
C THR A 40 6.10 -8.95 17.07
N GLN A 41 7.12 -9.32 17.86
CA GLN A 41 8.12 -8.40 18.41
C GLN A 41 8.64 -7.51 17.29
N ARG A 42 8.45 -6.20 17.45
CA ARG A 42 8.95 -5.21 16.50
C ARG A 42 10.47 -5.32 16.50
N PRO A 43 11.13 -5.63 15.36
CA PRO A 43 12.57 -5.82 15.33
C PRO A 43 13.34 -4.60 15.87
N ASP A 44 14.36 -4.84 16.68
CA ASP A 44 15.16 -3.80 17.35
C ASP A 44 15.88 -2.85 16.38
N TYR A 45 16.01 -3.20 15.10
CA TYR A 45 16.68 -2.36 14.10
C TYR A 45 15.81 -1.22 13.57
N ILE A 46 14.51 -1.19 13.92
CA ILE A 46 13.59 -0.14 13.46
C ILE A 46 13.72 1.06 14.40
N PRO A 47 14.23 2.20 13.93
CA PRO A 47 14.31 3.40 14.74
C PRO A 47 12.89 3.80 15.20
N GLN A 48 12.73 4.06 16.49
CA GLN A 48 11.50 4.63 17.01
C GLN A 48 11.46 6.10 16.56
N PHE A 49 10.56 6.43 15.63
CA PHE A 49 10.21 7.81 15.36
C PHE A 49 9.48 8.33 16.60
N SER A 50 10.23 8.99 17.47
CA SER A 50 9.67 9.77 18.54
C SER A 50 9.07 11.01 17.89
N ASP A 51 7.74 11.11 17.79
CA ASP A 51 7.04 12.34 17.42
C ASP A 51 7.19 13.39 18.54
N LYS A 52 8.43 13.73 18.91
CA LYS A 52 8.74 14.62 20.04
C LYS A 52 9.50 15.88 19.68
N ASP A 53 9.66 16.19 18.40
CA ASP A 53 10.47 17.35 17.97
C ASP A 53 9.71 18.24 16.96
N LYS A 54 8.45 18.60 17.25
CA LYS A 54 7.74 19.71 16.57
C LYS A 54 6.90 20.59 17.50
N ASN A 55 7.26 20.71 18.77
CA ASN A 55 6.65 21.72 19.66
C ASN A 55 7.69 22.42 20.53
N THR A 56 8.77 22.89 19.92
CA THR A 56 9.74 23.79 20.58
C THR A 56 10.27 24.76 19.54
N GLU A 57 9.38 25.58 18.95
CA GLU A 57 9.78 26.66 18.02
C GLU A 57 8.64 27.68 17.74
N ALA A 58 7.71 27.89 18.69
CA ALA A 58 6.63 28.89 18.52
C ALA A 58 6.21 29.62 19.82
N ASN A 59 7.10 29.70 20.82
CA ASN A 59 6.89 30.61 21.95
C ASN A 59 8.23 31.11 22.53
N SER A 60 9.00 31.77 21.67
CA SER A 60 10.08 32.66 22.08
C SER A 60 10.31 33.68 20.99
N GLU A 61 9.34 34.58 20.80
CA GLU A 61 9.51 36.04 20.73
C GLU A 61 8.15 36.75 20.65
#